data_AF-A0A532AZM0-F1
#
_entry.id   AF-A0A532AZM0-F1
#
_cell.length_a   1.000
_cell.length_b   1.000
_cell.length_c   1.000
_cell.angle_alpha   90.00
_cell.angle_beta   90.00
_cell.angle_gamma   90.00
#
_symmetry.space_group_name_H-M   'P 1'
#
loop_
_entity.id
_entity.type
_entity.pdbx_description
1 polymer ?
#
loop_
_entity_poly.entity_id
_entity_poly.type
_entity_poly.pdbx_seq_one_letter_code
_entity_poly.pdbx_strand_id
1 'polypeptide(L)'
;ADTTQVKSAVGATASVALRNVILGLGAVAMMVFTSPKLSGLVIAAIPLIVLPLVAFGRSVRRKSRLAQDTLANATAYASEQIGAVRTLQAFTNEKLVTGYFSSAVEAAFEAARASIFARSFLTFFAIFMIFSSVVAVLWFGSRDVLDGTLSPGTLGQFLLYSVFAAGALGALSEVWGELSQAAGAAERLTEIL
;
A
#
# COMPACT_ATOMS: atom_id res chain seq x y z
N ALA A 1 -5.29 -6.83 31.14
CA ALA A 1 -4.60 -5.71 30.48
C ALA A 1 -4.85 -5.75 28.96
N ASP A 2 -4.76 -6.91 28.32
CA ASP A 2 -5.01 -7.09 26.88
C ASP A 2 -6.45 -6.80 26.44
N THR A 3 -7.46 -7.09 27.26
CA THR A 3 -8.87 -6.76 26.95
C THR A 3 -9.17 -5.25 26.97
N THR A 4 -8.40 -4.45 27.73
CA THR A 4 -8.55 -2.99 27.78
C THR A 4 -7.89 -2.32 26.58
N GLN A 5 -6.75 -2.83 26.11
CA GLN A 5 -6.13 -2.38 24.85
C GLN A 5 -6.98 -2.75 23.63
N VAL A 6 -7.58 -3.96 23.60
CA VAL A 6 -8.51 -4.36 22.53
C VAL A 6 -9.76 -3.48 22.53
N LYS A 7 -10.36 -3.18 23.69
CA LYS A 7 -11.56 -2.32 23.77
C LYS A 7 -11.26 -0.85 23.37
N SER A 8 -10.09 -0.33 23.76
CA SER A 8 -9.65 1.02 23.40
C SER A 8 -9.29 1.14 21.91
N ALA A 9 -8.58 0.15 21.36
CA ALA A 9 -8.22 0.08 19.96
C ALA A 9 -9.46 -0.07 19.07
N VAL A 10 -10.39 -0.98 19.40
CA VAL A 10 -11.64 -1.15 18.65
C VAL A 10 -12.52 0.10 18.74
N GLY A 11 -12.59 0.76 19.90
CA GLY A 11 -13.35 2.01 20.06
C GLY A 11 -12.74 3.19 19.29
N ALA A 12 -11.42 3.34 19.33
CA ALA A 12 -10.70 4.39 18.62
C ALA A 12 -10.74 4.18 17.10
N THR A 13 -10.45 2.98 16.62
CA THR A 13 -10.51 2.61 15.20
C THR A 13 -11.94 2.74 14.66
N ALA A 14 -12.96 2.35 15.42
CA ALA A 14 -14.36 2.54 15.02
C ALA A 14 -14.77 4.02 14.94
N SER A 15 -14.33 4.86 15.89
CA SER A 15 -14.58 6.31 15.86
C SER A 15 -13.90 6.97 14.65
N VAL A 16 -12.64 6.59 14.37
CA VAL A 16 -11.90 7.04 13.18
C VAL A 16 -12.59 6.58 11.90
N ALA A 17 -13.06 5.32 11.84
CA ALA A 17 -13.80 4.80 10.70
C ALA A 17 -15.07 5.63 10.47
N LEU A 18 -15.90 5.80 11.49
CA LEU A 18 -17.16 6.55 11.40
C LEU A 18 -16.92 8.00 10.94
N ARG A 19 -15.95 8.68 11.54
CA ARG A 19 -15.56 10.04 11.15
C ARG A 19 -15.17 10.11 9.68
N ASN A 20 -14.34 9.18 9.20
CA ASN A 20 -13.91 9.18 7.81
C ASN A 20 -15.02 8.76 6.84
N VAL A 21 -15.95 7.90 7.23
CA VAL A 21 -17.16 7.62 6.43
C VAL A 21 -17.99 8.89 6.25
N ILE A 22 -18.29 9.60 7.35
CA ILE A 22 -19.08 10.83 7.32
C ILE A 22 -18.36 11.90 6.49
N LEU A 23 -17.06 12.11 6.72
CA LEU A 23 -16.24 13.07 5.98
C LEU A 23 -16.17 12.72 4.49
N GLY A 24 -15.94 11.46 4.16
CA GLY A 24 -15.81 10.99 2.78
C GLY A 24 -17.12 11.15 2.01
N LEU A 25 -18.24 10.69 2.58
CA LEU A 25 -19.56 10.85 1.96
C LEU A 25 -19.94 12.34 1.80
N GLY A 26 -19.71 13.15 2.84
CA GLY A 26 -19.96 14.58 2.79
C GLY A 26 -19.12 15.29 1.73
N ALA A 27 -17.82 14.97 1.65
CA ALA A 27 -16.92 15.54 0.65
C ALA A 27 -17.34 15.16 -0.78
N VAL A 28 -17.64 13.88 -1.03
CA VAL A 28 -18.09 13.41 -2.36
C VAL A 28 -19.41 14.07 -2.75
N ALA A 29 -20.38 14.14 -1.83
CA ALA A 29 -21.65 14.82 -2.09
C ALA A 29 -21.41 16.30 -2.45
N MET A 30 -20.61 17.01 -1.66
CA MET A 30 -20.27 18.41 -1.92
C MET A 30 -19.54 18.60 -3.26
N MET A 31 -18.64 17.69 -3.65
CA MET A 31 -17.99 17.72 -4.96
C MET A 31 -19.02 17.65 -6.10
N VAL A 32 -19.96 16.71 -6.03
CA VAL A 32 -21.01 16.53 -7.04
C VAL A 32 -21.94 17.75 -7.10
N PHE A 33 -22.33 18.31 -5.95
CA PHE A 33 -23.11 19.55 -5.91
C PHE A 33 -22.37 20.76 -6.47
N THR A 34 -21.05 20.83 -6.28
CA THR A 34 -20.20 21.94 -6.70
C THR A 34 -19.98 21.93 -8.22
N SER A 35 -19.61 20.77 -8.78
CA SER A 35 -19.46 20.60 -10.22
C SER A 35 -19.63 19.14 -10.62
N PRO A 36 -20.80 18.75 -11.17
CA PRO A 36 -21.03 17.40 -11.65
C PRO A 36 -20.03 16.97 -12.74
N LYS A 37 -19.60 17.92 -13.59
CA LYS A 37 -18.64 17.68 -14.67
C LYS A 37 -17.26 17.31 -14.13
N LEU A 38 -16.72 18.08 -13.18
CA LEU A 38 -15.42 17.78 -12.57
C LEU A 38 -15.49 16.51 -11.72
N SER A 39 -16.60 16.29 -10.99
CA SER A 39 -16.82 15.03 -10.27
C SER A 39 -16.81 13.82 -11.19
N GLY A 40 -17.47 13.89 -12.35
CA GLY A 40 -17.46 12.81 -13.34
C GLY A 40 -16.04 12.49 -13.82
N LEU A 41 -15.21 13.51 -14.05
CA LEU A 41 -13.81 13.34 -14.41
C LEU A 41 -13.01 12.61 -13.32
N VAL A 42 -13.17 13.01 -12.06
CA VAL A 42 -12.51 12.35 -10.92
C VAL A 42 -13.00 10.91 -10.78
N ILE A 43 -14.30 10.67 -10.86
CA ILE A 43 -14.89 9.32 -10.77
C ILE A 43 -14.35 8.41 -11.89
N ALA A 44 -14.18 8.92 -13.11
CA ALA A 44 -13.58 8.17 -14.20
C ALA A 44 -12.06 7.96 -14.02
N ALA A 45 -11.36 8.91 -13.40
CA ALA A 45 -9.95 8.77 -13.08
C ALA A 45 -9.71 7.69 -12.01
N ILE A 46 -10.57 7.54 -11.01
CA ILE A 46 -10.42 6.54 -9.94
C ILE A 46 -10.14 5.12 -10.47
N PRO A 47 -10.97 4.48 -11.31
CA PRO A 47 -10.69 3.13 -11.80
C PRO A 47 -9.43 3.09 -12.68
N LEU A 48 -9.16 4.14 -13.45
CA LEU A 48 -7.95 4.26 -14.27
C LEU A 48 -6.67 4.28 -13.40
N ILE A 49 -6.74 4.82 -12.20
CA ILE A 49 -5.63 4.86 -11.23
C ILE A 49 -5.57 3.56 -10.41
N VAL A 50 -6.70 3.12 -9.86
CA VAL A 50 -6.77 2.01 -8.91
C VAL A 50 -6.50 0.65 -9.57
N LEU A 51 -7.04 0.39 -10.77
CA LEU A 51 -6.88 -0.92 -11.41
C LEU A 51 -5.42 -1.27 -11.70
N PRO A 52 -4.60 -0.39 -12.33
CA PRO A 52 -3.18 -0.67 -12.51
C PRO A 52 -2.44 -0.74 -11.17
N LEU A 53 -2.83 0.06 -10.18
CA LEU A 53 -2.18 0.05 -8.87
C LEU A 53 -2.36 -1.30 -8.15
N VAL A 54 -3.56 -1.89 -8.23
CA VAL A 54 -3.83 -3.23 -7.72
C VAL A 54 -3.04 -4.29 -8.48
N ALA A 55 -2.96 -4.18 -9.81
CA ALA A 55 -2.20 -5.11 -10.63
C ALA A 55 -0.70 -5.08 -10.32
N PHE A 56 -0.09 -3.88 -10.26
CA PHE A 56 1.31 -3.70 -9.87
C PHE A 56 1.56 -4.11 -8.42
N GLY A 57 0.62 -3.81 -7.51
CA GLY A 57 0.69 -4.23 -6.11
C GLY A 57 0.83 -5.74 -5.93
N ARG A 58 0.12 -6.55 -6.74
CA ARG A 58 0.28 -8.01 -6.76
C ARG A 58 1.69 -8.43 -7.18
N SER A 59 2.27 -7.77 -8.19
CA SER A 59 3.65 -8.04 -8.62
C SER A 59 4.65 -7.69 -7.53
N VAL A 60 4.47 -6.57 -6.82
CA VAL A 60 5.33 -6.17 -5.70
C VAL A 60 5.27 -7.24 -4.61
N ARG A 61 4.06 -7.65 -4.19
CA ARG A 61 3.87 -8.68 -3.16
C ARG A 61 4.57 -9.99 -3.52
N ARG A 62 4.48 -10.44 -4.77
CA ARG A 62 5.16 -11.66 -5.24
C ARG A 62 6.68 -11.55 -5.15
N LYS A 63 7.27 -10.42 -5.61
CA LYS A 63 8.72 -10.21 -5.57
C LYS A 63 9.25 -10.03 -4.15
N SER A 64 8.51 -9.34 -3.28
CA SER A 64 8.86 -9.21 -1.87
C SER A 64 8.87 -10.55 -1.15
N ARG A 65 7.89 -11.42 -1.44
CA ARG A 65 7.87 -12.80 -0.91
C ARG A 65 9.07 -13.60 -1.41
N LEU A 66 9.37 -13.54 -2.71
CA LEU A 66 10.54 -14.24 -3.26
C LEU A 66 11.84 -13.81 -2.56
N ALA A 67 12.03 -12.50 -2.34
CA ALA A 67 13.20 -11.99 -1.62
C ALA A 67 13.29 -12.53 -0.18
N GLN A 68 12.16 -12.57 0.54
CA GLN A 68 12.09 -13.14 1.88
C GLN A 68 12.40 -14.63 1.89
N ASP A 69 11.82 -15.40 0.97
CA ASP A 69 12.03 -16.84 0.86
C ASP A 69 13.50 -17.18 0.52
N THR A 70 14.10 -16.45 -0.42
CA THR A 70 15.53 -16.65 -0.78
C THR A 70 16.47 -16.31 0.37
N LEU A 71 16.18 -15.25 1.12
CA LEU A 71 16.98 -14.87 2.28
C LEU A 71 16.84 -15.90 3.40
N ALA A 72 15.61 -16.35 3.68
CA ALA A 72 15.34 -17.37 4.68
C ALA A 72 16.08 -18.69 4.37
N ASN A 73 16.08 -19.12 3.11
CA ASN A 73 16.81 -20.31 2.67
C ASN A 73 18.32 -20.16 2.85
N ALA A 74 18.90 -19.02 2.46
CA ALA A 74 20.32 -18.75 2.64
C ALA A 74 20.71 -18.75 4.13
N THR A 75 19.91 -18.12 4.99
CA THR A 75 20.14 -18.09 6.44
C THR A 75 19.98 -19.48 7.06
N ALA A 76 18.96 -20.25 6.68
CA ALA A 76 18.76 -21.61 7.17
C ALA A 76 19.95 -22.52 6.80
N TYR A 77 20.42 -22.44 5.56
CA TYR A 77 21.61 -23.16 5.11
C TYR A 77 22.84 -22.80 5.94
N ALA A 78 23.10 -21.50 6.15
CA ALA A 78 24.22 -21.07 6.98
C ALA A 78 24.11 -21.58 8.43
N SER A 79 22.92 -21.53 9.03
CA SER A 79 22.68 -22.03 10.38
C SER A 79 22.94 -23.54 10.49
N GLU A 80 22.51 -24.33 9.51
CA GLU A 80 22.77 -25.77 9.46
C GLU A 80 24.28 -26.07 9.38
N GLN A 81 24.99 -25.38 8.48
CA GLN A 81 26.42 -25.62 8.29
C GLN A 81 27.26 -25.15 9.48
N ILE A 82 26.88 -24.05 10.13
CA ILE A 82 27.50 -23.59 11.39
C ILE A 82 27.22 -24.59 12.52
N GLY A 83 25.99 -25.12 12.61
CA GLY A 83 25.65 -26.18 13.56
C GLY A 83 26.48 -27.44 13.35
N ALA A 84 26.80 -27.76 12.09
CA ALA A 84 27.61 -28.91 11.69
C ALA A 84 29.10 -28.58 11.46
N VAL A 85 29.64 -27.49 12.04
CA VAL A 85 30.98 -26.99 11.73
C VAL A 85 32.09 -28.03 11.92
N ARG A 86 31.99 -28.89 12.94
CA ARG A 86 32.96 -29.96 13.19
C ARG A 86 32.96 -31.01 12.07
N THR A 87 31.78 -31.37 11.57
CA THR A 87 31.62 -32.31 10.45
C THR A 87 32.20 -31.69 9.18
N LEU A 88 31.89 -30.43 8.92
CA LEU A 88 32.38 -29.70 7.76
C LEU A 88 33.93 -29.60 7.74
N GLN A 89 34.54 -29.31 8.90
CA GLN A 89 36.00 -29.27 9.05
C GLN A 89 36.66 -30.64 8.91
N ALA A 90 36.02 -31.69 9.44
CA ALA A 90 36.51 -33.06 9.31
C ALA A 90 36.60 -33.53 7.84
N PHE A 91 35.74 -32.99 6.96
CA PHE A 91 35.78 -33.23 5.52
C PHE A 91 36.45 -32.10 4.71
N THR A 92 36.98 -31.05 5.36
CA THR A 92 37.66 -29.91 4.72
C THR A 92 36.81 -29.24 3.62
N ASN A 93 35.51 -29.10 3.86
CA ASN A 93 34.53 -28.61 2.89
C ASN A 93 34.21 -27.10 3.03
N GLU A 94 34.99 -26.33 3.78
CA GLU A 94 34.75 -24.91 4.06
C GLU A 94 34.57 -24.08 2.79
N LYS A 95 35.44 -24.29 1.79
CA LYS A 95 35.40 -23.52 0.53
C LYS A 95 34.16 -23.83 -0.30
N LEU A 96 33.72 -25.09 -0.30
CA LEU A 96 32.53 -25.51 -1.01
C LEU A 96 31.29 -24.83 -0.39
N VAL A 97 31.15 -24.92 0.93
CA VAL A 97 30.02 -24.36 1.66
C VAL A 97 29.96 -22.84 1.57
N THR A 98 31.11 -22.17 1.71
CA THR A 98 31.19 -20.71 1.54
C THR A 98 30.85 -20.28 0.12
N GLY A 99 31.24 -21.04 -0.91
CA GLY A 99 30.84 -20.80 -2.30
C GLY A 99 29.33 -20.93 -2.54
N TYR A 100 28.71 -21.99 -2.00
CA TYR A 100 27.26 -22.16 -2.05
C TYR A 100 26.52 -21.04 -1.32
N PHE A 101 26.95 -20.71 -0.10
CA PHE A 101 26.35 -19.62 0.68
C PHE A 101 26.48 -18.28 -0.04
N SER A 102 27.64 -17.97 -0.62
CA SER A 102 27.85 -16.74 -1.40
C SER A 102 26.87 -16.65 -2.58
N SER A 103 26.66 -17.76 -3.29
CA SER A 103 25.71 -17.82 -4.42
C SER A 103 24.26 -17.64 -3.97
N ALA A 104 23.90 -18.22 -2.81
CA ALA A 104 22.57 -18.07 -2.23
C ALA A 104 22.30 -16.63 -1.76
N VAL A 105 23.29 -15.96 -1.15
CA VAL A 105 23.23 -14.55 -0.75
C VAL A 105 23.07 -13.65 -1.98
N GLU A 106 23.81 -13.91 -3.06
CA GLU A 106 23.69 -13.14 -4.31
C GLU A 106 22.30 -13.27 -4.92
N ALA A 107 21.73 -14.48 -4.94
CA ALA A 107 20.37 -14.70 -5.40
C ALA A 107 19.33 -13.94 -4.54
N ALA A 108 19.52 -13.92 -3.22
CA ALA A 108 18.68 -13.15 -2.30
C ALA A 108 18.81 -11.64 -2.52
N PHE A 109 20.02 -11.15 -2.80
CA PHE A 109 20.28 -9.75 -3.12
C PHE A 109 19.57 -9.33 -4.41
N GLU A 110 19.69 -10.10 -5.50
CA GLU A 110 19.01 -9.78 -6.76
C GLU A 110 17.48 -9.85 -6.62
N ALA A 111 16.95 -10.81 -5.86
CA ALA A 111 15.52 -10.88 -5.55
C ALA A 111 15.05 -9.63 -4.76
N ALA A 112 15.84 -9.19 -3.76
CA ALA A 112 15.55 -7.98 -2.99
C ALA A 112 15.60 -6.72 -3.88
N ARG A 113 16.60 -6.61 -4.75
CA ARG A 113 16.74 -5.51 -5.72
C ARG A 113 15.54 -5.45 -6.65
N ALA A 114 15.08 -6.59 -7.19
CA ALA A 114 13.89 -6.65 -8.04
C ALA A 114 12.60 -6.26 -7.28
N SER A 115 12.49 -6.64 -6.01
CA SER A 115 11.38 -6.23 -5.12
C SER A 115 11.36 -4.72 -4.89
N ILE A 116 12.51 -4.13 -4.57
CA ILE A 116 12.65 -2.68 -4.36
C ILE A 116 12.31 -1.92 -5.64
N PHE A 117 12.85 -2.34 -6.80
CA PHE A 117 12.54 -1.69 -8.06
C PHE A 117 11.04 -1.72 -8.39
N ALA A 118 10.38 -2.85 -8.17
CA ALA A 118 8.94 -2.96 -8.37
C ALA A 118 8.15 -2.03 -7.44
N ARG A 119 8.58 -1.91 -6.17
CA ARG A 119 7.96 -1.00 -5.19
C ARG A 119 8.16 0.47 -5.58
N SER A 120 9.37 0.85 -5.98
CA SER A 120 9.67 2.21 -6.43
C SER A 120 8.87 2.57 -7.67
N PHE A 121 8.73 1.64 -8.62
CA PHE A 121 7.91 1.85 -9.82
C PHE A 121 6.42 2.01 -9.47
N LEU A 122 5.89 1.20 -8.55
CA LEU A 122 4.52 1.34 -8.05
C LEU A 122 4.29 2.74 -7.44
N THR A 123 5.22 3.19 -6.58
CA THR A 123 5.14 4.51 -5.93
C THR A 123 5.23 5.64 -6.96
N PHE A 124 6.16 5.56 -7.90
CA PHE A 124 6.28 6.53 -9.01
C PHE A 124 4.97 6.61 -9.80
N PHE A 125 4.44 5.46 -10.22
CA PHE A 125 3.21 5.38 -11.00
C PHE A 125 2.01 5.98 -10.24
N ALA A 126 1.88 5.65 -8.95
CA ALA A 126 0.82 6.20 -8.09
C ALA A 126 0.89 7.73 -8.02
N ILE A 127 2.07 8.29 -7.72
CA ILE A 127 2.29 9.73 -7.63
C ILE A 127 2.00 10.39 -8.97
N PHE A 128 2.56 9.87 -10.05
CA PHE A 128 2.38 10.41 -11.39
C PHE A 128 0.90 10.47 -11.79
N MET A 129 0.14 9.39 -11.54
CA MET A 129 -1.27 9.32 -11.87
C MET A 129 -2.13 10.29 -11.04
N ILE A 130 -1.85 10.42 -9.73
CA ILE A 130 -2.55 11.37 -8.86
C ILE A 130 -2.30 12.80 -9.33
N PHE A 131 -1.04 13.19 -9.54
CA PHE A 131 -0.72 14.55 -10.00
C PHE A 131 -1.25 14.82 -11.41
N SER A 132 -1.21 13.83 -12.31
CA SER A 132 -1.82 13.96 -13.64
C SER A 132 -3.33 14.19 -13.55
N SER A 133 -4.03 13.51 -12.64
CA SER A 133 -5.45 13.76 -12.38
C SER A 133 -5.71 15.15 -11.84
N VAL A 134 -4.88 15.64 -10.92
CA VAL A 134 -4.99 17.02 -10.38
C VAL A 134 -4.79 18.04 -11.49
N VAL A 135 -3.75 17.87 -12.32
CA VAL A 135 -3.49 18.74 -13.48
C VAL A 135 -4.66 18.72 -14.45
N ALA A 136 -5.23 17.55 -14.75
CA ALA A 136 -6.41 17.44 -15.61
C ALA A 136 -7.61 18.20 -15.04
N VAL A 137 -7.94 18.00 -13.75
CA VAL A 137 -9.03 18.72 -13.07
C VAL A 137 -8.81 20.23 -13.12
N LEU A 138 -7.59 20.69 -12.82
CA LEU A 138 -7.25 22.11 -12.87
C LEU A 138 -7.36 22.65 -14.30
N TRP A 139 -6.90 21.91 -15.31
CA TRP A 139 -6.98 22.33 -16.70
C TRP A 139 -8.43 22.55 -17.15
N PHE A 140 -9.31 21.57 -16.90
CA PHE A 140 -10.72 21.69 -17.25
C PHE A 140 -11.44 22.73 -16.37
N GLY A 141 -11.17 22.74 -15.06
CA GLY A 141 -11.76 23.68 -14.13
C GLY A 141 -11.36 25.13 -14.42
N SER A 142 -10.10 25.40 -14.77
CA SER A 142 -9.65 26.74 -15.14
C SER A 142 -10.28 27.22 -16.44
N ARG A 143 -10.51 26.33 -17.43
CA ARG A 143 -11.29 26.69 -18.62
C ARG A 143 -12.72 27.07 -18.26
N ASP A 144 -13.38 26.27 -17.43
CA ASP A 144 -14.75 26.54 -16.98
C ASP A 144 -14.86 27.86 -16.20
N VAL A 145 -13.78 28.25 -15.49
CA VAL A 145 -13.66 29.56 -14.84
C VAL A 145 -13.50 30.70 -15.83
N LEU A 146 -12.66 30.53 -16.86
CA LEU A 146 -12.47 31.53 -17.90
C LEU A 146 -13.73 31.74 -18.74
N ASP A 147 -14.49 30.67 -18.97
CA ASP A 147 -15.77 30.68 -19.69
C ASP A 147 -16.93 31.24 -18.83
N GLY A 148 -16.68 31.60 -17.57
CA GLY A 148 -17.67 32.16 -16.64
C GLY A 148 -18.69 31.16 -16.11
N THR A 149 -18.55 29.87 -16.43
CA THR A 149 -19.45 28.80 -15.98
C THR A 149 -19.19 28.35 -14.54
N LEU A 150 -17.98 28.61 -14.02
CA LEU A 150 -17.55 28.27 -12.67
C LEU A 150 -16.85 29.49 -12.04
N SER A 151 -17.03 29.74 -10.74
CA SER A 151 -16.22 30.76 -10.07
C SER A 151 -14.86 30.19 -9.64
N PRO A 152 -13.79 31.00 -9.54
CA PRO A 152 -12.50 30.55 -9.00
C PRO A 152 -12.64 29.98 -7.58
N GLY A 153 -13.52 30.56 -6.76
CA GLY A 153 -13.79 30.09 -5.40
C GLY A 153 -14.43 28.70 -5.38
N THR A 154 -15.35 28.45 -6.31
CA THR A 154 -16.01 27.15 -6.50
C THR A 154 -15.00 26.07 -6.92
N LEU A 155 -14.04 26.41 -7.78
CA LEU A 155 -12.94 25.49 -8.14
C LEU A 155 -12.05 25.18 -6.92
N GLY A 156 -11.69 26.20 -6.13
CA GLY A 156 -10.92 26.01 -4.90
C GLY A 156 -11.63 25.12 -3.88
N GLN A 157 -12.93 25.31 -3.69
CA GLN A 157 -13.78 24.46 -2.84
C GLN A 157 -13.79 23.01 -3.35
N PHE A 158 -13.95 22.80 -4.66
CA PHE A 158 -13.93 21.46 -5.26
C PHE A 158 -12.61 20.73 -4.97
N LEU A 159 -11.48 21.41 -5.11
CA LEU A 159 -10.17 20.83 -4.80
C LEU A 159 -10.03 20.47 -3.32
N LEU A 160 -10.49 21.34 -2.43
CA LEU A 160 -10.47 21.08 -0.98
C LEU A 160 -11.32 19.85 -0.63
N TYR A 161 -12.54 19.76 -1.16
CA TYR A 161 -13.40 18.59 -0.98
C TYR A 161 -12.76 17.32 -1.56
N SER A 162 -12.08 17.42 -2.71
CA SER A 162 -11.35 16.29 -3.31
C SER A 162 -10.25 15.77 -2.39
N VAL A 163 -9.50 16.66 -1.74
CA VAL A 163 -8.46 16.30 -0.76
C VAL A 163 -9.08 15.61 0.46
N PHE A 164 -10.20 16.12 0.98
CA PHE A 164 -10.91 15.49 2.09
C PHE A 164 -11.45 14.11 1.73
N ALA A 165 -12.03 13.95 0.54
CA ALA A 165 -12.51 12.66 0.05
C ALA A 165 -11.37 11.64 -0.10
N ALA A 166 -10.26 12.05 -0.70
CA ALA A 166 -9.08 11.20 -0.86
C ALA A 166 -8.46 10.80 0.49
N GLY A 167 -8.33 11.75 1.43
CA GLY A 167 -7.83 11.48 2.77
C GLY A 167 -8.73 10.53 3.56
N ALA A 168 -10.05 10.71 3.48
CA ALA A 168 -11.02 9.82 4.09
C ALA A 168 -10.95 8.39 3.52
N LEU A 169 -10.85 8.25 2.21
CA LEU A 169 -10.66 6.95 1.55
C LEU A 169 -9.35 6.27 1.96
N GLY A 170 -8.26 7.03 2.08
CA GLY A 170 -6.97 6.54 2.56
C GLY A 170 -7.07 5.99 3.99
N ALA A 171 -7.65 6.77 4.91
CA ALA A 171 -7.84 6.35 6.29
C ALA A 171 -8.76 5.14 6.43
N LEU A 172 -9.84 5.05 5.63
CA LEU A 172 -10.71 3.87 5.61
C LEU A 172 -10.00 2.62 5.11
N SER A 173 -9.10 2.76 4.14
CA SER A 173 -8.28 1.65 3.64
C SER A 173 -7.30 1.14 4.70
N GLU A 174 -6.73 2.03 5.50
CA GLU A 174 -5.86 1.68 6.64
C GLU A 174 -6.65 0.95 7.73
N VAL A 175 -7.81 1.48 8.14
CA VAL A 175 -8.72 0.83 9.10
C VAL A 175 -9.13 -0.56 8.63
N TRP A 176 -9.45 -0.74 7.35
CA TRP A 176 -9.77 -2.05 6.79
C TRP A 176 -8.58 -3.02 6.88
N GLY A 177 -7.36 -2.51 6.65
CA GLY A 177 -6.13 -3.29 6.81
C GLY A 177 -5.91 -3.76 8.25
N GLU A 178 -6.08 -2.87 9.23
CA GLU A 178 -6.01 -3.20 10.66
C GLU A 178 -7.04 -4.26 11.06
N LEU A 179 -8.30 -4.06 10.65
CA LEU A 179 -9.39 -5.00 10.92
C LEU A 179 -9.13 -6.37 10.29
N SER A 180 -8.66 -6.42 9.04
CA SER A 180 -8.32 -7.67 8.36
C SER A 180 -7.17 -8.41 9.05
N GLN A 181 -6.18 -7.68 9.56
CA GLN A 181 -5.07 -8.27 10.31
C GLN A 181 -5.52 -8.83 11.65
N ALA A 182 -6.35 -8.08 12.39
CA ALA A 182 -6.91 -8.51 13.66
C ALA A 182 -7.80 -9.75 13.51
N ALA A 183 -8.66 -9.78 12.48
CA ALA A 183 -9.51 -10.93 12.17
C ALA A 183 -8.67 -12.19 11.89
N GLY A 184 -7.62 -12.10 11.07
CA GLY A 184 -6.73 -13.25 10.78
C GLY A 184 -5.85 -13.67 11.96
N ALA A 185 -5.63 -12.81 12.95
CA ALA A 185 -5.01 -13.21 14.22
C ALA A 185 -5.99 -13.97 15.11
N ALA A 186 -7.25 -13.52 15.17
CA ALA A 186 -8.31 -14.18 15.94
C ALA A 186 -8.66 -15.58 15.38
N GLU A 187 -8.74 -15.72 14.05
CA GLU A 187 -9.03 -16.99 13.37
C GLU A 187 -7.98 -18.08 13.71
N ARG A 188 -6.68 -17.70 13.70
CA ARG A 188 -5.59 -18.60 14.11
C ARG A 188 -5.62 -18.99 15.59
N LEU A 189 -6.13 -18.12 16.47
CA LEU A 189 -6.30 -18.45 17.88
C LEU A 189 -7.45 -19.43 18.11
N THR A 190 -8.53 -19.30 17.34
CA THR A 190 -9.66 -20.25 17.39
C THR A 190 -9.36 -21.60 16.76
N GLU A 191 -8.37 -21.71 15.86
CA GLU A 191 -7.91 -23.00 15.33
C GLU A 191 -7.02 -23.79 16.31
N ILE A 192 -6.44 -23.12 17.32
CA ILE A 192 -5.54 -23.73 18.31
C ILE A 192 -6.28 -24.15 19.60
N LEU A 193 -7.46 -23.58 19.86
CA LEU A 193 -8.34 -23.86 21.01
C LEU A 193 -9.42 -24.87 20.65
#